data_AF-A0A0F6YN79-F1
#
_entry.id   AF-A0A0F6YN79-F1
#
_cell.length_a   1.000
_cell.length_b   1.000
_cell.length_c   1.000
_cell.angle_alpha   90.00
_cell.angle_beta   90.00
_cell.angle_gamma   90.00
#
_symmetry.space_group_name_H-M   'P 1'
#
loop_
_entity.id
_entity.type
_entity.pdbx_description
1 polymer ?
#
loop_
_entity_poly.entity_id
_entity_poly.type
_entity_poly.pdbx_seq_one_letter_code
_entity_poly.pdbx_strand_id
1 'polypeptide(L)'
;MEPVDVGGVEIERECHGESSAAYRRSLVGGAITLASTLVAIGGAMAGVIGVTGIAGLVTALAGFVTASLAAGSVTVRRPRARGRVTVERSGVLLDGRRWIAGRDIEGGVASRGELVLALRDGDIVVMRATGGRPFDEALDVLGLGPDARRATVRWNVGLVRPAAYSLAVATMFAILQVLARIAPDGVDALLGVASFLVPFVLAMPLTANVGAREAIVGSDEVRIRRGRTWTSIALADLVSVRIEGRAIVLERSSGPALRVRVARDETRRALLGRIEGALERARAGASRRALERVLARNGRDVATWKAALARALDGGTTHREAALTRDALEAAIDDPALDTEQRVGAILALSAVDAARATERAKRASETSASPQVRVVLEHAATGELDEHELEAAAASQRARR
;
A
#
# COMPACT_ATOMS: atom_id res chain seq x y z
N MET A 1 -20.13 -21.40 -7.69
CA MET A 1 -19.45 -21.30 -6.38
C MET A 1 -20.51 -20.94 -5.38
N GLU A 2 -20.69 -21.80 -4.38
CA GLU A 2 -21.60 -21.53 -3.27
C GLU A 2 -21.00 -20.43 -2.36
N PRO A 3 -21.85 -19.62 -1.70
CA PRO A 3 -21.40 -18.65 -0.71
C PRO A 3 -20.68 -19.36 0.44
N VAL A 4 -19.56 -18.81 0.90
CA VAL A 4 -18.79 -19.37 2.02
C VAL A 4 -19.20 -18.67 3.31
N ASP A 5 -19.83 -19.42 4.22
CA ASP A 5 -20.11 -18.96 5.58
C ASP A 5 -18.87 -19.18 6.46
N VAL A 6 -18.21 -18.08 6.81
CA VAL A 6 -17.00 -18.11 7.63
C VAL A 6 -17.33 -18.19 9.13
N GLY A 7 -18.61 -18.15 9.49
CA GLY A 7 -19.11 -18.33 10.85
C GLY A 7 -19.01 -17.06 11.69
N GLY A 8 -18.88 -17.23 13.01
CA GLY A 8 -18.71 -16.13 13.95
C GLY A 8 -17.36 -15.46 13.74
N VAL A 9 -17.39 -14.15 13.51
CA VAL A 9 -16.21 -13.32 13.29
C VAL A 9 -16.26 -12.10 14.19
N GLU A 10 -15.13 -11.76 14.79
CA GLU A 10 -14.94 -10.45 15.40
C GLU A 10 -14.51 -9.46 14.30
N ILE A 11 -15.37 -8.49 14.01
CA ILE A 11 -15.16 -7.50 12.97
C ILE A 11 -14.61 -6.23 13.63
N GLU A 12 -13.42 -5.85 13.21
CA GLU A 12 -12.73 -4.64 13.60
C GLU A 12 -12.56 -3.78 12.34
N ARG A 13 -13.43 -2.78 12.16
CA ARG A 13 -13.32 -1.84 11.05
C ARG A 13 -12.45 -0.66 11.45
N GLU A 14 -11.47 -0.36 10.62
CA GLU A 14 -10.68 0.87 10.71
C GLU A 14 -11.18 1.85 9.65
N CYS A 15 -12.15 2.68 10.04
CA CYS A 15 -12.64 3.78 9.20
C CYS A 15 -11.57 4.88 9.12
N HIS A 16 -10.91 5.03 7.97
CA HIS A 16 -10.08 6.20 7.67
C HIS A 16 -10.92 7.50 7.66
N GLY A 17 -12.23 7.40 7.37
CA GLY A 17 -13.18 8.52 7.43
C GLY A 17 -13.51 9.03 8.85
N GLU A 18 -13.33 8.21 9.89
CA GLU A 18 -13.51 8.66 11.29
C GLU A 18 -12.39 9.59 11.75
N SER A 19 -11.30 9.71 10.98
CA SER A 19 -10.34 10.79 11.19
C SER A 19 -11.03 12.15 11.16
N SER A 20 -12.11 12.37 10.41
CA SER A 20 -12.83 13.66 10.42
C SER A 20 -13.62 13.92 11.71
N ALA A 21 -14.11 12.87 12.39
CA ALA A 21 -14.87 12.99 13.64
C ALA A 21 -13.93 13.02 14.87
N ALA A 22 -12.87 12.22 14.85
CA ALA A 22 -11.78 12.30 15.82
C ALA A 22 -10.99 13.62 15.67
N TYR A 23 -10.80 14.11 14.45
CA TYR A 23 -10.23 15.43 14.15
C TYR A 23 -11.15 16.54 14.62
N ARG A 24 -12.47 16.45 14.39
CA ARG A 24 -13.46 17.38 14.96
C ARG A 24 -13.46 17.37 16.48
N ARG A 25 -13.37 16.20 17.14
CA ARG A 25 -13.24 16.12 18.61
C ARG A 25 -11.89 16.67 19.10
N SER A 26 -10.80 16.47 18.35
CA SER A 26 -9.49 17.07 18.66
C SER A 26 -9.49 18.58 18.44
N LEU A 27 -10.25 19.09 17.47
CA LEU A 27 -10.46 20.52 17.23
C LEU A 27 -11.28 21.14 18.36
N VAL A 28 -12.32 20.46 18.86
CA VAL A 28 -13.08 20.90 20.03
C VAL A 28 -12.21 20.87 21.29
N GLY A 29 -11.45 19.81 21.51
CA GLY A 29 -10.48 19.74 22.60
C GLY A 29 -9.43 20.84 22.52
N GLY A 30 -8.86 21.06 21.33
CA GLY A 30 -7.93 22.15 21.05
C GLY A 30 -8.53 23.54 21.26
N ALA A 31 -9.80 23.74 20.88
CA ALA A 31 -10.52 24.99 21.11
C ALA A 31 -10.77 25.25 22.61
N ILE A 32 -11.08 24.21 23.39
CA ILE A 32 -11.22 24.31 24.85
C ILE A 32 -9.88 24.64 25.50
N THR A 33 -8.78 24.01 25.07
CA THR A 33 -7.44 24.32 25.56
C THR A 33 -7.01 25.73 25.15
N LEU A 34 -7.31 26.16 23.93
CA LEU A 34 -7.05 27.53 23.45
C LEU A 34 -7.82 28.56 24.28
N ALA A 35 -9.11 28.33 24.54
CA ALA A 35 -9.95 29.21 25.35
C ALA A 35 -9.44 29.32 26.79
N SER A 36 -9.05 28.21 27.42
CA SER A 36 -8.47 28.22 28.77
C SER A 36 -7.09 28.89 28.81
N THR A 37 -6.30 28.78 27.75
CA THR A 37 -5.03 29.51 27.62
C THR A 37 -5.26 31.01 27.46
N LEU A 38 -6.27 31.43 26.67
CA LEU A 38 -6.63 32.83 26.50
C LEU A 38 -7.15 33.48 27.80
N VAL A 39 -7.91 32.75 28.61
CA VAL A 39 -8.35 33.22 29.95
C VAL A 39 -7.15 33.42 30.89
N ALA A 40 -6.19 32.49 30.89
CA ALA A 40 -4.96 32.64 31.68
C ALA A 40 -4.10 33.83 31.22
N ILE A 41 -4.04 34.10 29.90
CA ILE A 41 -3.34 35.25 29.33
C ILE A 41 -4.04 36.57 29.71
N GLY A 42 -5.37 36.60 29.67
CA GLY A 42 -6.16 37.76 30.11
C GLY A 42 -5.90 38.12 31.58
N GLY A 43 -5.74 37.11 32.44
CA GLY A 43 -5.36 37.30 33.84
C GLY A 43 -3.93 37.84 34.03
N ALA A 44 -2.99 37.44 33.18
CA ALA A 44 -1.61 37.93 33.23
C ALA A 44 -1.45 39.38 32.74
N MET A 45 -2.28 39.80 31.78
CA MET A 45 -2.31 41.19 31.27
C MET A 45 -2.88 42.19 32.30
N ALA A 46 -3.60 41.71 33.32
CA ALA A 46 -4.15 42.55 34.40
C ALA A 46 -3.13 42.97 35.47
N GLY A 47 -1.82 42.81 35.23
CA GLY A 47 -0.78 43.55 35.95
C GLY A 47 -0.15 42.89 37.19
N VAL A 48 -0.43 41.61 37.48
CA VAL A 48 0.30 40.87 38.54
C VAL A 48 1.43 40.05 37.92
N ILE A 49 2.52 40.74 37.56
CA ILE A 49 3.71 40.15 36.92
C ILE A 49 4.64 39.62 38.03
N GLY A 50 4.40 38.38 38.46
CA GLY A 50 5.26 37.66 39.41
C GLY A 50 5.41 36.19 39.01
N VAL A 51 6.04 35.39 39.90
CA VAL A 51 6.25 33.93 39.78
C VAL A 51 5.00 33.16 39.31
N THR A 52 3.81 33.71 39.58
CA THR A 52 2.49 33.25 39.11
C THR A 52 2.36 33.15 37.58
N GLY A 53 2.97 34.07 36.81
CA GLY A 53 2.91 34.05 35.35
C GLY A 53 3.72 32.91 34.70
N ILE A 54 4.86 32.54 35.31
CA ILE A 54 5.69 31.41 34.86
C ILE A 54 5.00 30.09 35.20
N ALA A 55 4.43 29.98 36.42
CA ALA A 55 3.66 28.82 36.83
C ALA A 55 2.43 28.58 35.94
N GLY A 56 1.72 29.65 35.54
CA GLY A 56 0.61 29.57 34.59
C GLY A 56 1.01 29.04 33.22
N LEU A 57 2.15 29.51 32.68
CA LEU A 57 2.67 29.05 31.39
C LEU A 57 3.10 27.57 31.44
N VAL A 58 3.83 27.16 32.47
CA VAL A 58 4.26 25.76 32.65
C VAL A 58 3.04 24.84 32.79
N THR A 59 2.00 25.28 33.52
CA THR A 59 0.76 24.53 33.69
C THR A 59 -0.02 24.42 32.38
N ALA A 60 -0.07 25.48 31.58
CA ALA A 60 -0.68 25.45 30.25
C ALA A 60 0.07 24.53 29.28
N LEU A 61 1.41 24.56 29.29
CA LEU A 61 2.23 23.68 28.46
C LEU A 61 2.10 22.21 28.89
N ALA A 62 2.14 21.94 30.20
CA ALA A 62 1.92 20.61 30.75
C ALA A 62 0.50 20.11 30.46
N GLY A 63 -0.51 20.97 30.60
CA GLY A 63 -1.90 20.68 30.24
C GLY A 63 -2.07 20.37 28.76
N PHE A 64 -1.40 21.12 27.87
CA PHE A 64 -1.42 20.88 26.44
C PHE A 64 -0.66 19.61 26.01
N VAL A 65 0.50 19.34 26.59
CA VAL A 65 1.24 18.08 26.39
C VAL A 65 0.42 16.91 26.90
N THR A 66 -0.19 17.02 28.07
CA THR A 66 -1.07 15.99 28.63
C THR A 66 -2.32 15.81 27.79
N ALA A 67 -2.94 16.88 27.28
CA ALA A 67 -4.08 16.81 26.37
C ALA A 67 -3.72 16.25 25.00
N SER A 68 -2.51 16.53 24.50
CA SER A 68 -2.00 15.98 23.23
C SER A 68 -1.64 14.50 23.36
N LEU A 69 -1.03 14.12 24.49
CA LEU A 69 -0.77 12.73 24.86
C LEU A 69 -2.09 12.00 25.13
N ALA A 70 -3.07 12.63 25.76
CA ALA A 70 -4.40 12.08 26.02
C ALA A 70 -5.26 11.98 24.76
N ALA A 71 -5.17 12.95 23.84
CA ALA A 71 -5.79 12.91 22.52
C ALA A 71 -5.11 11.86 21.62
N GLY A 72 -3.79 11.69 21.79
CA GLY A 72 -2.99 10.65 21.17
C GLY A 72 -3.23 9.26 21.75
N SER A 73 -3.52 9.20 23.05
CA SER A 73 -3.93 8.03 23.80
C SER A 73 -5.44 7.94 23.93
N VAL A 74 -6.20 8.63 23.07
CA VAL A 74 -7.55 8.18 22.73
C VAL A 74 -7.31 6.82 22.10
N THR A 75 -7.29 5.83 22.97
CA THR A 75 -7.57 4.45 22.65
C THR A 75 -8.92 4.57 21.99
N VAL A 76 -8.90 4.68 20.65
CA VAL A 76 -10.10 4.56 19.84
C VAL A 76 -10.62 3.21 20.27
N ARG A 77 -11.64 3.23 21.13
CA ARG A 77 -12.27 2.04 21.65
C ARG A 77 -13.06 1.53 20.47
N ARG A 78 -12.36 0.78 19.63
CA ARG A 78 -12.86 0.32 18.33
C ARG A 78 -14.12 -0.49 18.63
N PRO A 79 -15.27 -0.16 18.04
CA PRO A 79 -16.45 -0.99 18.19
C PRO A 79 -16.11 -2.36 17.61
N ARG A 80 -15.83 -3.31 18.50
CA ARG A 80 -15.73 -4.73 18.17
C ARG A 80 -17.15 -5.23 18.02
N ALA A 81 -17.56 -5.40 16.77
CA ALA A 81 -18.82 -6.06 16.48
C ALA A 81 -18.52 -7.56 16.35
N ARG A 82 -19.16 -8.38 17.17
CA ARG A 82 -19.27 -9.80 16.87
C ARG A 82 -20.43 -9.95 15.88
N GLY A 83 -20.17 -10.61 14.76
CA GLY A 83 -21.18 -10.83 13.73
C GLY A 83 -20.83 -12.03 12.88
N ARG A 84 -21.77 -12.44 12.03
CA ARG A 84 -21.51 -13.46 11.00
C ARG A 84 -20.95 -12.79 9.75
N VAL A 85 -19.99 -13.43 9.08
CA VAL A 85 -19.49 -12.94 7.78
C VAL A 85 -19.78 -13.97 6.71
N THR A 86 -20.55 -13.54 5.72
CA THR A 86 -20.79 -14.34 4.51
C THR A 86 -19.98 -13.73 3.37
N VAL A 87 -19.17 -14.55 2.73
CA VAL A 87 -18.32 -14.13 1.62
C VAL A 87 -18.87 -14.69 0.32
N GLU A 88 -19.09 -13.79 -0.64
CA GLU A 88 -19.62 -14.08 -1.95
C GLU A 88 -18.70 -13.52 -3.03
N ARG A 89 -18.83 -14.01 -4.26
CA ARG A 89 -18.01 -13.52 -5.38
C ARG A 89 -18.24 -12.04 -5.69
N SER A 90 -19.42 -11.53 -5.38
CA SER A 90 -19.83 -10.14 -5.59
C SER A 90 -19.44 -9.22 -4.44
N GLY A 91 -18.99 -9.74 -3.29
CA GLY A 91 -18.69 -8.94 -2.11
C GLY A 91 -18.74 -9.69 -0.78
N VAL A 92 -18.71 -8.93 0.32
CA VAL A 92 -18.72 -9.46 1.69
C VAL A 92 -19.91 -8.88 2.45
N LEU A 93 -20.76 -9.76 2.99
CA LEU A 93 -21.88 -9.39 3.85
C LEU A 93 -21.47 -9.52 5.32
N LEU A 94 -21.43 -8.39 6.01
CA LEU A 94 -21.14 -8.31 7.43
C LEU A 94 -22.45 -8.28 8.23
N ASP A 95 -22.61 -9.29 9.08
CA ASP A 95 -23.72 -9.47 10.04
C ASP A 95 -25.11 -9.40 9.40
N GLY A 96 -25.24 -9.80 8.12
CA GLY A 96 -26.49 -9.71 7.36
C GLY A 96 -26.99 -8.29 7.08
N ARG A 97 -26.29 -7.26 7.55
CA ARG A 97 -26.75 -5.87 7.54
C ARG A 97 -25.98 -5.00 6.57
N ARG A 98 -24.69 -5.29 6.40
CA ARG A 98 -23.79 -4.40 5.68
C ARG A 98 -23.04 -5.13 4.58
N TRP A 99 -23.33 -4.72 3.35
CA TRP A 99 -22.67 -5.22 2.17
C TRP A 99 -21.44 -4.38 1.80
N ILE A 100 -20.32 -5.04 1.54
CA ILE A 100 -19.12 -4.46 0.93
C ILE A 100 -18.99 -5.08 -0.46
N ALA A 101 -19.19 -4.30 -1.51
CA ALA A 101 -19.09 -4.85 -2.86
C ALA A 101 -17.64 -5.24 -3.19
N GLY A 102 -17.45 -6.35 -3.88
CA GLY A 102 -16.12 -6.86 -4.28
C GLY A 102 -15.35 -5.89 -5.19
N ARG A 103 -16.06 -4.99 -5.89
CA ARG A 103 -15.44 -3.89 -6.65
C ARG A 103 -14.82 -2.81 -5.75
N ASP A 104 -15.31 -2.66 -4.53
CA ASP A 104 -14.81 -1.69 -3.55
C ASP A 104 -13.63 -2.28 -2.75
N ILE A 105 -13.38 -3.58 -2.86
CA ILE A 105 -12.23 -4.25 -2.24
C ILE A 105 -11.05 -4.17 -3.21
N GLU A 106 -10.00 -3.47 -2.77
CA GLU A 106 -8.76 -3.33 -3.54
C GLU A 106 -7.87 -4.56 -3.41
N GLY A 107 -7.82 -5.15 -2.21
CA GLY A 107 -7.00 -6.32 -1.92
C GLY A 107 -7.41 -6.98 -0.61
N GLY A 108 -6.93 -8.20 -0.39
CA GLY A 108 -7.18 -8.94 0.84
C GLY A 108 -6.00 -9.83 1.21
N VAL A 109 -5.85 -10.09 2.50
CA VAL A 109 -4.86 -11.04 3.01
C VAL A 109 -5.43 -11.80 4.20
N ALA A 110 -5.23 -13.12 4.18
CA ALA A 110 -5.63 -14.04 5.22
C ALA A 110 -4.36 -14.49 5.96
N SER A 111 -4.41 -14.53 7.29
CA SER A 111 -3.33 -15.05 8.13
C SER A 111 -3.88 -15.59 9.44
N ARG A 112 -3.68 -16.88 9.72
CA ARG A 112 -3.97 -17.53 11.02
C ARG A 112 -5.31 -17.10 11.66
N GLY A 113 -6.40 -17.25 10.92
CA GLY A 113 -7.74 -16.91 11.41
C GLY A 113 -8.02 -15.41 11.46
N GLU A 114 -7.27 -14.59 10.74
CA GLU A 114 -7.55 -13.17 10.50
C GLU A 114 -7.62 -12.92 8.98
N LEU A 115 -8.63 -12.17 8.53
CA LEU A 115 -8.80 -11.68 7.18
C LEU A 115 -8.80 -10.17 7.19
N VAL A 116 -7.86 -9.58 6.48
CA VAL A 116 -7.71 -8.14 6.35
C VAL A 116 -8.06 -7.76 4.91
N LEU A 117 -9.14 -7.01 4.74
CA LEU A 117 -9.55 -6.47 3.45
C LEU A 117 -9.19 -4.99 3.38
N ALA A 118 -8.44 -4.60 2.36
CA ALA A 118 -8.18 -3.21 2.02
C ALA A 118 -9.25 -2.73 1.04
N LEU A 119 -9.96 -1.67 1.39
CA LEU A 119 -10.99 -1.06 0.57
C LEU A 119 -10.40 0.10 -0.26
N ARG A 120 -10.99 0.39 -1.42
CA ARG A 120 -10.55 1.45 -2.33
C ARG A 120 -10.65 2.86 -1.74
N ASP A 121 -11.52 3.07 -0.76
CA ASP A 121 -11.64 4.32 0.00
C ASP A 121 -10.52 4.49 1.05
N GLY A 122 -9.63 3.50 1.19
CA GLY A 122 -8.53 3.46 2.14
C GLY A 122 -8.91 2.91 3.52
N ASP A 123 -10.17 2.49 3.72
CA ASP A 123 -10.57 1.75 4.91
C ASP A 123 -9.96 0.35 4.93
N ILE A 124 -9.75 -0.17 6.13
CA ILE A 124 -9.31 -1.55 6.34
C ILE A 124 -10.37 -2.26 7.18
N VAL A 125 -10.82 -3.42 6.72
CA VAL A 125 -11.73 -4.30 7.45
C VAL A 125 -10.93 -5.49 7.93
N VAL A 126 -10.76 -5.60 9.25
CA VAL A 126 -10.10 -6.74 9.88
C VAL A 126 -11.19 -7.66 10.45
N MET A 127 -11.09 -8.93 10.13
CA MET A 127 -12.04 -9.96 10.51
C MET A 127 -11.27 -11.09 11.18
N ARG A 128 -11.59 -11.41 12.44
CA ARG A 128 -10.97 -12.55 13.13
C ARG A 128 -11.97 -13.68 13.27
N ALA A 129 -11.67 -14.82 12.66
CA ALA A 129 -12.46 -16.02 12.77
C ALA A 129 -12.38 -16.55 14.21
N THR A 130 -13.53 -16.71 14.86
CA THR A 130 -13.59 -17.39 16.17
C THR A 130 -13.57 -18.93 16.05
N GLY A 131 -13.68 -19.48 14.84
CA GLY A 131 -13.96 -20.91 14.60
C GLY A 131 -12.91 -21.71 13.83
N GLY A 132 -11.65 -21.24 13.72
CA GLY A 132 -10.55 -22.01 13.12
C GLY A 132 -10.66 -22.30 11.61
N ARG A 133 -11.75 -21.92 10.93
CA ARG A 133 -11.84 -22.02 9.48
C ARG A 133 -10.86 -21.05 8.82
N PRO A 134 -10.01 -21.52 7.87
CA PRO A 134 -9.07 -20.65 7.17
C PRO A 134 -9.82 -19.68 6.26
N PHE A 135 -9.38 -18.43 6.24
CA PHE A 135 -9.94 -17.37 5.38
C PHE A 135 -9.43 -17.43 3.93
N ASP A 136 -8.60 -18.41 3.58
CA ASP A 136 -8.02 -18.55 2.25
C ASP A 136 -9.12 -18.84 1.20
N GLU A 137 -10.07 -19.72 1.53
CA GLU A 137 -11.23 -20.01 0.68
C GLU A 137 -12.09 -18.75 0.44
N ALA A 138 -12.25 -17.91 1.47
CA ALA A 138 -12.97 -16.64 1.35
C ALA A 138 -12.27 -15.66 0.39
N LEU A 139 -10.92 -15.60 0.41
CA LEU A 139 -10.18 -14.79 -0.55
C LEU A 139 -10.31 -15.32 -1.97
N ASP A 140 -10.28 -16.63 -2.16
CA ASP A 140 -10.43 -17.25 -3.48
C ASP A 140 -11.82 -16.97 -4.08
N VAL A 141 -12.88 -17.08 -3.26
CA VAL A 141 -14.26 -16.73 -3.66
C VAL A 141 -14.36 -15.27 -4.09
N LEU A 142 -13.70 -14.35 -3.36
CA LEU A 142 -13.69 -12.92 -3.69
C LEU A 142 -12.86 -12.61 -4.94
N GLY A 143 -12.13 -13.57 -5.51
CA GLY A 143 -11.11 -13.28 -6.52
C GLY A 143 -10.00 -12.39 -5.96
N LEU A 144 -9.70 -12.53 -4.67
CA LEU A 144 -8.60 -11.89 -3.96
C LEU A 144 -7.53 -12.89 -3.53
N GLY A 145 -7.69 -14.14 -3.97
CA GLY A 145 -6.71 -15.19 -3.80
C GLY A 145 -5.31 -14.76 -4.28
N PRO A 146 -4.28 -15.52 -3.92
CA PRO A 146 -2.92 -15.34 -4.43
C PRO A 146 -2.87 -15.09 -5.94
N ASP A 147 -3.75 -15.73 -6.70
CA ASP A 147 -3.72 -15.75 -8.17
C ASP A 147 -4.57 -14.67 -8.85
N ALA A 148 -5.41 -13.95 -8.11
CA ALA A 148 -6.47 -13.17 -8.73
C ALA A 148 -6.24 -11.64 -8.70
N ARG A 149 -5.62 -11.08 -7.65
CA ARG A 149 -5.39 -9.62 -7.55
C ARG A 149 -4.11 -9.21 -6.84
N ARG A 150 -3.57 -8.04 -7.20
CA ARG A 150 -2.49 -7.38 -6.45
C ARG A 150 -2.94 -7.03 -5.03
N ALA A 151 -2.04 -7.15 -4.06
CA ALA A 151 -2.34 -6.78 -2.68
C ALA A 151 -1.70 -5.42 -2.37
N THR A 152 -2.53 -4.40 -2.14
CA THR A 152 -2.09 -3.10 -1.65
C THR A 152 -2.22 -3.09 -0.13
N VAL A 153 -1.09 -3.07 0.56
CA VAL A 153 -1.02 -2.94 2.02
C VAL A 153 -0.58 -1.52 2.34
N ARG A 154 -1.51 -0.71 2.87
CA ARG A 154 -1.23 0.63 3.38
C ARG A 154 -1.13 0.56 4.89
N TRP A 155 -0.03 1.07 5.44
CA TRP A 155 0.08 1.28 6.87
C TRP A 155 0.48 2.71 7.16
N ASN A 156 -0.26 3.31 8.09
CA ASN A 156 0.13 4.59 8.63
C ASN A 156 1.13 4.35 9.76
N VAL A 157 2.25 5.04 9.70
CA VAL A 157 3.10 5.27 10.87
C VAL A 157 2.35 6.28 11.74
N GLY A 158 1.42 5.73 12.54
CA GLY A 158 0.45 6.50 13.31
C GLY A 158 1.09 7.57 14.19
N LEU A 159 0.31 8.63 14.40
CA LEU A 159 0.40 9.65 15.45
C LEU A 159 1.66 10.55 15.54
N VAL A 160 2.76 10.21 14.88
CA VAL A 160 3.99 11.03 14.96
C VAL A 160 3.80 12.38 14.27
N ARG A 161 2.99 12.46 13.21
CA ARG A 161 2.71 13.71 12.50
C ARG A 161 1.97 14.76 13.35
N PRO A 162 0.79 14.47 13.93
CA PRO A 162 0.10 15.45 14.76
C PRO A 162 0.90 15.79 16.02
N ALA A 163 1.59 14.83 16.64
CA ALA A 163 2.44 15.09 17.81
C ALA A 163 3.64 16.01 17.48
N ALA A 164 4.31 15.80 16.35
CA ALA A 164 5.41 16.66 15.91
C ALA A 164 4.91 18.06 15.52
N TYR A 165 3.78 18.17 14.83
CA TYR A 165 3.15 19.46 14.52
C TYR A 165 2.73 20.21 15.78
N SER A 166 2.09 19.53 16.73
CA SER A 166 1.66 20.15 17.98
C SER A 166 2.84 20.57 18.86
N LEU A 167 3.93 19.80 18.91
CA LEU A 167 5.16 20.21 19.58
C LEU A 167 5.78 21.45 18.92
N ALA A 168 5.85 21.49 17.59
CA ALA A 168 6.37 22.66 16.86
C ALA A 168 5.52 23.92 17.10
N VAL A 169 4.20 23.80 17.07
CA VAL A 169 3.26 24.91 17.37
C VAL A 169 3.37 25.35 18.84
N ALA A 170 3.46 24.42 19.79
CA ALA A 170 3.64 24.74 21.20
C ALA A 170 4.97 25.46 21.45
N THR A 171 6.04 25.02 20.78
CA THR A 171 7.38 25.63 20.88
C THR A 171 7.38 27.04 20.29
N MET A 172 6.73 27.21 19.13
CA MET A 172 6.52 28.51 18.49
C MET A 172 5.78 29.48 19.42
N PHE A 173 4.70 29.03 20.07
CA PHE A 173 3.92 29.87 20.97
C PHE A 173 4.73 30.27 22.21
N ALA A 174 5.54 29.36 22.75
CA ALA A 174 6.43 29.66 23.87
C ALA A 174 7.50 30.71 23.51
N ILE A 175 8.10 30.61 22.33
CA ILE A 175 9.11 31.58 21.86
C ILE A 175 8.48 32.96 21.64
N LEU A 176 7.29 33.03 21.04
CA LEU A 176 6.58 34.29 20.81
C LEU A 176 6.28 35.03 22.13
N GLN A 177 5.90 34.29 23.17
CA GLN A 177 5.62 34.83 24.51
C GLN A 177 6.89 35.38 25.20
N VAL A 178 8.04 34.76 24.95
CA VAL A 178 9.33 35.23 25.48
C VAL A 178 9.76 36.51 24.76
N LEU A 179 9.69 36.53 23.42
CA LEU A 179 10.10 37.69 22.61
C LEU A 179 9.24 38.92 22.91
N ALA A 180 7.92 38.77 23.04
CA ALA A 180 7.00 39.86 23.36
C ALA A 180 7.29 40.56 24.71
N ARG A 181 8.05 39.92 25.61
CA ARG A 181 8.40 40.48 26.92
C ARG A 181 9.74 41.19 26.96
N ILE A 182 10.65 40.89 26.03
CA ILE A 182 12.05 41.33 26.13
C ILE A 182 12.30 42.58 25.29
N ALA A 183 11.49 42.84 24.27
CA ALA A 183 11.82 43.87 23.29
C ALA A 183 10.57 44.60 22.74
N PRO A 184 10.22 45.76 23.33
CA PRO A 184 9.07 46.55 22.91
C PRO A 184 9.30 47.40 21.64
N ASP A 185 10.55 47.60 21.22
CA ASP A 185 10.94 48.60 20.21
C ASP A 185 11.43 47.97 18.87
N GLY A 186 10.48 47.53 18.04
CA GLY A 186 10.51 47.60 16.56
C GLY A 186 11.48 46.73 15.73
N VAL A 187 12.67 46.38 16.21
CA VAL A 187 13.66 45.58 15.43
C VAL A 187 13.39 44.07 15.55
N ASP A 188 12.54 43.69 16.51
CA ASP A 188 12.23 42.30 16.89
C ASP A 188 11.24 41.57 15.98
N ALA A 189 10.59 42.28 15.06
CA ALA A 189 9.65 41.68 14.12
C ALA A 189 10.35 40.66 13.20
N LEU A 190 11.59 40.95 12.78
CA LEU A 190 12.34 40.09 11.85
C LEU A 190 12.94 38.86 12.57
N LEU A 191 13.37 39.01 13.83
CA LEU A 191 13.76 37.90 14.71
C LEU A 191 12.56 37.03 15.09
N GLY A 192 11.38 37.63 15.29
CA GLY A 192 10.11 36.92 15.45
C GLY A 192 9.71 36.09 14.24
N VAL A 193 9.87 36.62 13.02
CA VAL A 193 9.60 35.87 11.77
C VAL A 193 10.64 34.77 11.54
N ALA A 194 11.93 35.02 11.83
CA ALA A 194 12.98 34.01 11.71
C ALA A 194 12.78 32.84 12.69
N SER A 195 12.41 33.15 13.95
CA SER A 195 12.09 32.14 14.96
C SER A 195 10.78 31.38 14.69
N PHE A 196 9.88 31.93 13.86
CA PHE A 196 8.71 31.24 13.30
C PHE A 196 9.09 30.24 12.19
N LEU A 197 9.96 30.64 11.26
CA LEU A 197 10.32 29.82 10.10
C LEU A 197 11.20 28.62 10.47
N VAL A 198 12.14 28.77 11.40
CA VAL A 198 13.14 27.73 11.71
C VAL A 198 12.52 26.43 12.23
N PRO A 199 11.63 26.42 13.25
CA PRO A 199 10.98 25.19 13.72
C PRO A 199 10.08 24.56 12.66
N PHE A 200 9.38 25.38 11.88
CA PHE A 200 8.50 24.91 10.80
C PHE A 200 9.30 24.22 9.69
N VAL A 201 10.39 24.85 9.25
CA VAL A 201 11.31 24.32 8.23
C VAL A 201 12.03 23.07 8.75
N LEU A 202 12.40 23.02 10.04
CA LEU A 202 13.02 21.82 10.66
C LEU A 202 12.02 20.68 10.89
N ALA A 203 10.75 20.99 11.19
CA ALA A 203 9.69 19.99 11.35
C ALA A 203 9.21 19.41 10.01
N MET A 204 9.35 20.16 8.92
CA MET A 204 8.93 19.71 7.58
C MET A 204 9.62 18.42 7.10
N PRO A 205 10.95 18.26 7.13
CA PRO A 205 11.61 17.02 6.73
C PRO A 205 11.32 15.86 7.69
N LEU A 206 11.15 16.15 8.99
CA LEU A 206 10.77 15.17 10.00
C LEU A 206 9.38 14.58 9.72
N THR A 207 8.44 15.40 9.24
CA THR A 207 7.08 14.95 8.89
C THR A 207 6.96 14.41 7.46
N ALA A 208 7.81 14.86 6.53
CA ALA A 208 7.85 14.39 5.14
C ALA A 208 8.29 12.92 5.05
N ASN A 209 9.21 12.48 5.92
CA ASN A 209 9.68 11.09 5.98
C ASN A 209 8.73 10.14 6.73
N VAL A 210 7.65 10.67 7.32
CA VAL A 210 6.59 9.91 8.03
C VAL A 210 5.37 9.70 7.11
N GLY A 211 5.57 9.78 5.78
CA GLY A 211 4.51 9.47 4.82
C GLY A 211 3.90 8.09 5.05
N ALA A 212 2.59 7.98 4.79
CA ALA A 212 1.90 6.71 4.69
C ALA A 212 2.74 5.76 3.84
N ARG A 213 3.09 4.62 4.43
CA ARG A 213 3.90 3.61 3.77
C ARG A 213 2.95 2.62 3.15
N GLU A 214 3.27 2.27 1.93
CA GLU A 214 2.41 1.48 1.08
C GLU A 214 3.29 0.45 0.43
N ALA A 215 2.96 -0.82 0.58
CA ALA A 215 3.53 -1.89 -0.22
C ALA A 215 2.45 -2.44 -1.13
N ILE A 216 2.74 -2.45 -2.42
CA ILE A 216 1.97 -3.17 -3.42
C ILE A 216 2.76 -4.43 -3.72
N VAL A 217 2.19 -5.58 -3.39
CA VAL A 217 2.75 -6.89 -3.76
C VAL A 217 1.99 -7.37 -4.98
N GLY A 218 2.63 -7.29 -6.13
CA GLY A 218 2.14 -7.89 -7.37
C GLY A 218 2.65 -9.31 -7.54
N SER A 219 2.29 -9.93 -8.67
CA SER A 219 2.86 -11.20 -9.11
C SER A 219 4.35 -11.07 -9.47
N ASP A 220 4.76 -9.91 -10.01
CA ASP A 220 6.08 -9.71 -10.65
C ASP A 220 7.07 -8.95 -9.77
N GLU A 221 6.57 -8.02 -8.98
CA GLU A 221 7.39 -7.12 -8.18
C GLU A 221 6.70 -6.72 -6.88
N VAL A 222 7.53 -6.36 -5.90
CA VAL A 222 7.11 -5.71 -4.66
C VAL A 222 7.46 -4.24 -4.78
N ARG A 223 6.45 -3.35 -4.78
CA ARG A 223 6.64 -1.91 -4.80
C ARG A 223 6.38 -1.32 -3.43
N ILE A 224 7.35 -0.62 -2.88
CA ILE A 224 7.25 0.01 -1.56
C ILE A 224 7.40 1.51 -1.70
N ARG A 225 6.42 2.26 -1.20
CA ARG A 225 6.47 3.72 -1.11
C ARG A 225 7.10 4.15 0.21
N ARG A 226 8.18 4.92 0.13
CA ARG A 226 8.85 5.57 1.26
C ARG A 226 8.74 7.08 1.11
N GLY A 227 7.77 7.68 1.80
CA GLY A 227 7.49 9.11 1.62
C GLY A 227 6.96 9.40 0.21
N ARG A 228 7.75 10.10 -0.60
CA ARG A 228 7.42 10.43 -2.01
C ARG A 228 8.05 9.48 -3.03
N THR A 229 9.04 8.67 -2.63
CA THR A 229 9.75 7.79 -3.56
C THR A 229 9.14 6.39 -3.55
N TRP A 230 9.05 5.79 -4.74
CA TRP A 230 8.71 4.38 -4.92
C TRP A 230 10.00 3.60 -5.13
N THR A 231 10.15 2.50 -4.40
CA THR A 231 11.19 1.50 -4.65
C THR A 231 10.49 0.23 -5.11
N SER A 232 10.76 -0.18 -6.35
CA SER A 232 10.29 -1.47 -6.89
C SER A 232 11.41 -2.49 -6.78
N ILE A 233 11.07 -3.74 -6.42
CA ILE A 233 12.00 -4.87 -6.41
C ILE A 233 11.34 -6.03 -7.14
N ALA A 234 11.98 -6.56 -8.18
CA ALA A 234 11.49 -7.75 -8.88
C ALA A 234 11.52 -8.97 -7.95
N LEU A 235 10.50 -9.83 -8.02
CA LEU A 235 10.47 -11.06 -7.21
C LEU A 235 11.59 -12.03 -7.59
N ALA A 236 12.05 -12.00 -8.84
CA ALA A 236 13.22 -12.76 -9.29
C ALA A 236 14.52 -12.32 -8.59
N ASP A 237 14.61 -11.06 -8.15
CA ASP A 237 15.78 -10.56 -7.42
C ASP A 237 15.70 -10.82 -5.92
N LEU A 238 14.59 -11.35 -5.41
CA LEU A 238 14.40 -11.60 -3.99
C LEU A 238 14.88 -13.01 -3.62
N VAL A 239 15.93 -13.06 -2.79
CA VAL A 239 16.55 -14.32 -2.32
C VAL A 239 15.77 -14.87 -1.14
N SER A 240 15.52 -14.02 -0.15
CA SER A 240 14.80 -14.40 1.06
C SER A 240 14.03 -13.21 1.62
N VAL A 241 13.01 -13.52 2.42
CA VAL A 241 12.19 -12.53 3.12
C VAL A 241 12.06 -13.01 4.55
N ARG A 242 12.36 -12.14 5.51
CA ARG A 242 12.24 -12.47 6.94
C ARG A 242 11.82 -11.28 7.77
N ILE A 243 11.32 -11.56 8.98
CA ILE A 243 11.01 -10.53 9.97
C ILE A 243 12.21 -10.34 10.90
N GLU A 244 12.71 -9.10 10.99
CA GLU A 244 13.72 -8.69 11.97
C GLU A 244 13.15 -7.56 12.86
N GLY A 245 12.83 -7.87 14.11
CA GLY A 245 12.38 -6.89 15.11
C GLY A 245 11.09 -6.16 14.73
N ARG A 246 11.18 -4.91 14.23
CA ARG A 246 10.06 -4.08 13.71
C ARG A 246 10.06 -3.90 12.18
N ALA A 247 10.88 -4.67 11.47
CA ALA A 247 10.99 -4.62 10.02
C ALA A 247 10.75 -5.97 9.36
N ILE A 248 10.33 -5.93 8.09
CA ILE A 248 10.49 -7.00 7.12
C ILE A 248 11.77 -6.69 6.36
N VAL A 249 12.68 -7.65 6.28
CA VAL A 249 13.93 -7.54 5.53
C VAL A 249 13.78 -8.33 4.25
N LEU A 250 13.88 -7.63 3.12
CA LEU A 250 13.87 -8.19 1.79
C LEU A 250 15.32 -8.35 1.35
N GLU A 251 15.84 -9.58 1.38
CA GLU A 251 17.18 -9.87 0.86
C GLU A 251 17.16 -9.97 -0.65
N ARG A 252 18.05 -9.23 -1.29
CA ARG A 252 18.16 -9.14 -2.74
C ARG A 252 19.38 -9.92 -3.22
N SER A 253 19.28 -10.50 -4.41
CA SER A 253 20.41 -11.14 -5.11
C SER A 253 21.49 -10.11 -5.45
N SER A 254 21.06 -8.89 -5.78
CA SER A 254 21.92 -7.75 -6.06
C SER A 254 21.60 -6.56 -5.13
N GLY A 255 22.66 -5.97 -4.57
CA GLY A 255 22.57 -4.75 -3.76
C GLY A 255 22.16 -4.97 -2.29
N PRO A 256 21.92 -3.87 -1.55
CA PRO A 256 21.66 -3.92 -0.11
C PRO A 256 20.26 -4.45 0.20
N ALA A 257 20.13 -5.19 1.30
CA ALA A 257 18.86 -5.67 1.81
C ALA A 257 17.90 -4.50 2.12
N LEU A 258 16.66 -4.60 1.66
CA LEU A 258 15.65 -3.56 1.87
C LEU A 258 14.89 -3.81 3.18
N ARG A 259 15.10 -2.95 4.19
CA ARG A 259 14.40 -3.03 5.48
C ARG A 259 13.11 -2.20 5.50
N VAL A 260 11.95 -2.85 5.47
CA VAL A 260 10.63 -2.22 5.50
C VAL A 260 10.07 -2.24 6.92
N ARG A 261 10.08 -1.10 7.63
CA ARG A 261 9.47 -1.04 8.97
C ARG A 261 7.93 -0.99 8.87
N VAL A 262 7.30 -1.99 9.49
CA VAL A 262 5.86 -2.14 9.62
C VAL A 262 5.56 -2.18 11.12
N ALA A 263 4.80 -1.21 11.61
CA ALA A 263 4.64 -0.99 13.05
C ALA A 263 3.80 -2.07 13.73
N ARG A 264 2.79 -2.60 13.04
CA ARG A 264 1.87 -3.61 13.53
C ARG A 264 2.33 -5.00 13.13
N ASP A 265 2.23 -5.95 14.04
CA ASP A 265 2.73 -7.31 13.84
C ASP A 265 1.85 -8.12 12.88
N GLU A 266 0.55 -7.85 12.89
CA GLU A 266 -0.46 -8.49 12.04
C GLU A 266 -0.22 -8.09 10.57
N THR A 267 -0.15 -6.78 10.30
CA THR A 267 0.14 -6.25 8.96
C THR A 267 1.46 -6.79 8.41
N ARG A 268 2.45 -6.95 9.29
CA ARG A 268 3.76 -7.43 8.92
C ARG A 268 3.76 -8.92 8.56
N ARG A 269 3.11 -9.76 9.37
CA ARG A 269 2.96 -11.20 9.08
C ARG A 269 2.15 -11.43 7.80
N ALA A 270 1.10 -10.64 7.61
CA ALA A 270 0.29 -10.68 6.40
C ALA A 270 1.10 -10.28 5.14
N LEU A 271 1.88 -9.20 5.22
CA LEU A 271 2.75 -8.77 4.13
C LEU A 271 3.86 -9.81 3.83
N LEU A 272 4.45 -10.41 4.87
CA LEU A 272 5.43 -11.49 4.72
C LEU A 272 4.83 -12.67 3.93
N GLY A 273 3.72 -13.23 4.42
CA GLY A 273 3.09 -14.39 3.79
C GLY A 273 2.68 -14.13 2.34
N ARG A 274 2.28 -12.90 2.01
CA ARG A 274 1.98 -12.51 0.63
C ARG A 274 3.21 -12.53 -0.27
N ILE A 275 4.35 -12.05 0.21
CA ILE A 275 5.59 -12.04 -0.57
C ILE A 275 6.13 -13.46 -0.72
N GLU A 276 6.09 -14.27 0.34
CA GLU A 276 6.49 -15.69 0.30
C GLU A 276 5.67 -16.49 -0.72
N GLY A 277 4.33 -16.36 -0.70
CA GLY A 277 3.48 -17.03 -1.68
C GLY A 277 3.68 -16.53 -3.12
N ALA A 278 4.15 -15.30 -3.32
CA ALA A 278 4.55 -14.82 -4.64
C ALA A 278 5.89 -15.44 -5.09
N LEU A 279 6.84 -15.61 -4.17
CA LEU A 279 8.15 -16.23 -4.43
C LEU A 279 8.06 -17.71 -4.76
N GLU A 280 7.25 -18.48 -4.02
CA GLU A 280 7.07 -19.91 -4.27
C GLU A 280 6.55 -20.16 -5.69
N ARG A 281 5.60 -19.36 -6.15
CA ARG A 281 5.05 -19.43 -7.51
C ARG A 281 6.07 -19.06 -8.57
N ALA A 282 6.84 -17.99 -8.36
CA ALA A 282 7.90 -17.62 -9.28
C ALA A 282 8.96 -18.73 -9.44
N ARG A 283 9.20 -19.54 -8.39
CA ARG A 283 10.16 -20.65 -8.40
C ARG A 283 9.63 -21.94 -9.03
N ALA A 284 8.32 -22.17 -9.04
CA ALA A 284 7.71 -23.41 -9.52
C ALA A 284 7.80 -23.63 -11.05
N GLY A 285 8.18 -22.62 -11.84
CA GLY A 285 8.23 -22.69 -13.32
C GLY A 285 9.53 -23.30 -13.87
N ALA A 286 9.59 -24.63 -14.04
CA ALA A 286 10.80 -25.34 -14.50
C ALA A 286 10.87 -25.63 -16.02
N SER A 287 9.80 -25.47 -16.82
CA SER A 287 9.84 -25.67 -18.30
C SER A 287 10.13 -24.39 -19.12
N ARG A 288 10.64 -23.37 -18.44
CA ARG A 288 10.59 -21.95 -18.80
C ARG A 288 11.45 -21.51 -20.00
N ARG A 289 12.69 -22.01 -20.09
CA ARG A 289 13.72 -21.45 -20.99
C ARG A 289 13.47 -21.67 -22.48
N ALA A 290 12.74 -22.71 -22.85
CA ALA A 290 12.38 -22.95 -24.24
C ALA A 290 11.28 -21.98 -24.68
N LEU A 291 10.25 -21.83 -23.85
CA LEU A 291 9.13 -20.93 -24.06
C LEU A 291 9.58 -19.46 -24.10
N GLU A 292 10.47 -19.06 -23.18
CA GLU A 292 11.08 -17.73 -23.12
C GLU A 292 11.69 -17.27 -24.45
N ARG A 293 12.43 -18.16 -25.14
CA ARG A 293 13.11 -17.83 -26.39
C ARG A 293 12.14 -17.64 -27.55
N VAL A 294 11.09 -18.45 -27.60
CA VAL A 294 10.07 -18.38 -28.66
C VAL A 294 9.22 -17.12 -28.49
N LEU A 295 8.82 -16.82 -27.25
CA LEU A 295 7.99 -15.65 -26.94
C LEU A 295 8.76 -14.33 -27.03
N ALA A 296 10.07 -14.32 -26.79
CA ALA A 296 10.87 -13.10 -26.79
C ALA A 296 10.85 -12.40 -28.15
N ARG A 297 10.73 -11.07 -28.12
CA ARG A 297 10.71 -10.24 -29.33
C ARG A 297 12.05 -10.24 -30.06
N ASN A 298 13.18 -10.29 -29.34
CA ASN A 298 14.54 -10.35 -29.89
C ASN A 298 14.83 -9.23 -30.91
N GLY A 299 14.32 -8.01 -30.67
CA GLY A 299 14.55 -6.83 -31.53
C GLY A 299 13.72 -6.78 -32.82
N ARG A 300 12.84 -7.74 -33.08
CA ARG A 300 11.92 -7.72 -34.24
C ARG A 300 10.86 -6.64 -34.07
N ASP A 301 10.37 -5.99 -35.12
CA ASP A 301 9.17 -5.15 -34.99
C ASP A 301 7.92 -5.98 -34.60
N VAL A 302 6.87 -5.33 -34.10
CA VAL A 302 5.64 -6.01 -33.64
C VAL A 302 4.99 -6.88 -34.73
N ALA A 303 4.99 -6.46 -36.00
CA ALA A 303 4.35 -7.23 -37.08
C ALA A 303 5.13 -8.51 -37.41
N THR A 304 6.44 -8.38 -37.56
CA THR A 304 7.39 -9.49 -37.77
C THR A 304 7.36 -10.47 -36.60
N TRP A 305 7.23 -9.95 -35.37
CA TRP A 305 7.10 -10.76 -34.17
C TRP A 305 5.78 -11.54 -34.13
N LYS A 306 4.63 -10.90 -34.41
CA LYS A 306 3.33 -11.57 -34.55
C LYS A 306 3.38 -12.70 -35.59
N ALA A 307 3.96 -12.45 -36.76
CA ALA A 307 4.11 -13.46 -37.81
C ALA A 307 5.01 -14.63 -37.39
N ALA A 308 6.04 -14.39 -36.59
CA ALA A 308 6.88 -15.45 -36.04
C ALA A 308 6.16 -16.29 -34.98
N LEU A 309 5.35 -15.66 -34.13
CA LEU A 309 4.53 -16.35 -33.14
C LEU A 309 3.47 -17.24 -33.81
N ALA A 310 2.82 -16.75 -34.86
CA ALA A 310 1.88 -17.54 -35.67
C ALA A 310 2.53 -18.80 -36.24
N ARG A 311 3.72 -18.68 -36.83
CA ARG A 311 4.48 -19.84 -37.33
C ARG A 311 4.88 -20.83 -36.23
N ALA A 312 5.15 -20.36 -35.02
CA ALA A 312 5.47 -21.23 -33.88
C ALA A 312 4.25 -22.00 -33.37
N LEU A 313 3.03 -21.45 -33.53
CA LEU A 313 1.77 -22.12 -33.21
C LEU A 313 1.42 -23.21 -34.22
N ASP A 314 1.72 -22.98 -35.50
CA ASP A 314 1.48 -23.94 -36.58
C ASP A 314 2.40 -25.18 -36.50
N GLY A 315 3.30 -25.24 -35.52
CA GLY A 315 4.19 -26.38 -35.28
C GLY A 315 5.27 -26.48 -36.34
N GLY A 316 6.19 -25.50 -36.34
CA GLY A 316 7.32 -25.39 -37.27
C GLY A 316 7.92 -26.74 -37.67
N THR A 317 8.17 -26.89 -38.98
CA THR A 317 8.51 -28.11 -39.75
C THR A 317 9.71 -28.94 -39.26
N THR A 318 10.35 -28.57 -38.16
CA THR A 318 11.49 -29.27 -37.55
C THR A 318 11.07 -29.96 -36.25
N HIS A 319 11.15 -31.30 -36.24
CA HIS A 319 10.78 -32.26 -35.17
C HIS A 319 11.31 -32.01 -33.73
N ARG A 320 11.98 -30.89 -33.43
CA ARG A 320 12.56 -30.58 -32.10
C ARG A 320 12.00 -29.34 -31.42
N GLU A 321 11.11 -28.59 -32.06
CA GLU A 321 10.44 -27.46 -31.40
C GLU A 321 9.19 -27.96 -30.68
N ALA A 322 9.17 -27.84 -29.35
CA ALA A 322 7.99 -28.14 -28.56
C ALA A 322 6.86 -27.21 -29.00
N ALA A 323 5.77 -27.78 -29.54
CA ALA A 323 4.63 -27.00 -29.99
C ALA A 323 4.11 -26.11 -28.84
N LEU A 324 3.85 -24.84 -29.14
CA LEU A 324 3.24 -23.91 -28.21
C LEU A 324 1.80 -24.37 -27.94
N THR A 325 1.58 -25.01 -26.79
CA THR A 325 0.23 -25.39 -26.38
C THR A 325 -0.51 -24.18 -25.81
N ARG A 326 -1.84 -24.18 -25.93
CA ARG A 326 -2.71 -23.18 -25.30
C ARG A 326 -2.40 -23.02 -23.80
N ASP A 327 -2.27 -24.13 -23.09
CA ASP A 327 -2.00 -24.12 -21.65
C ASP A 327 -0.64 -23.50 -21.33
N ALA A 328 0.38 -23.72 -22.17
CA ALA A 328 1.69 -23.09 -22.00
C ALA A 328 1.64 -21.57 -22.22
N LEU A 329 0.83 -21.09 -23.17
CA LEU A 329 0.61 -19.66 -23.38
C LEU A 329 -0.14 -19.04 -22.21
N GLU A 330 -1.22 -19.68 -21.75
CA GLU A 330 -1.97 -19.21 -20.57
C GLU A 330 -1.05 -19.13 -19.34
N ALA A 331 -0.22 -20.15 -19.12
CA ALA A 331 0.76 -20.15 -18.04
C ALA A 331 1.80 -19.01 -18.21
N ALA A 332 2.30 -18.76 -19.42
CA ALA A 332 3.26 -17.69 -19.67
C ALA A 332 2.68 -16.28 -19.44
N ILE A 333 1.42 -16.04 -19.76
CA ILE A 333 0.76 -14.74 -19.52
C ILE A 333 0.73 -14.43 -18.02
N ASP A 334 0.40 -15.45 -17.23
CA ASP A 334 0.31 -15.36 -15.77
C ASP A 334 1.67 -15.47 -15.07
N ASP A 335 2.75 -15.82 -15.80
CA ASP A 335 4.06 -16.07 -15.21
C ASP A 335 4.85 -14.75 -14.97
N PRO A 336 5.04 -14.36 -13.71
CA PRO A 336 5.63 -13.06 -13.37
C PRO A 336 7.11 -12.89 -13.69
N ALA A 337 7.86 -13.98 -13.73
CA ALA A 337 9.29 -13.90 -13.96
C ALA A 337 9.64 -13.80 -15.46
N LEU A 338 8.66 -13.86 -16.36
CA LEU A 338 8.85 -13.59 -17.79
C LEU A 338 8.96 -12.09 -18.02
N ASP A 339 9.76 -11.71 -19.00
CA ASP A 339 9.88 -10.33 -19.43
C ASP A 339 8.53 -9.84 -19.96
N THR A 340 8.29 -8.53 -19.84
CA THR A 340 7.05 -7.90 -20.33
C THR A 340 6.83 -8.23 -21.80
N GLU A 341 7.90 -8.21 -22.61
CA GLU A 341 7.86 -8.64 -24.00
C GLU A 341 7.41 -10.10 -24.14
N GLN A 342 7.93 -11.03 -23.34
CA GLN A 342 7.55 -12.45 -23.44
C GLN A 342 6.08 -12.67 -23.06
N ARG A 343 5.59 -11.98 -22.02
CA ARG A 343 4.18 -12.05 -21.61
C ARG A 343 3.25 -11.47 -22.67
N VAL A 344 3.63 -10.34 -23.27
CA VAL A 344 2.93 -9.75 -24.42
C VAL A 344 2.96 -10.72 -25.61
N GLY A 345 4.09 -11.36 -25.89
CA GLY A 345 4.19 -12.37 -26.93
C GLY A 345 3.24 -13.55 -26.70
N ALA A 346 3.10 -13.99 -25.45
CA ALA A 346 2.15 -15.04 -25.10
C ALA A 346 0.69 -14.60 -25.32
N ILE A 347 0.34 -13.34 -24.98
CA ILE A 347 -0.98 -12.76 -25.27
C ILE A 347 -1.21 -12.73 -26.78
N LEU A 348 -0.26 -12.20 -27.56
CA LEU A 348 -0.37 -12.10 -29.02
C LEU A 348 -0.55 -13.47 -29.68
N ALA A 349 0.22 -14.47 -29.23
CA ALA A 349 0.09 -15.85 -29.70
C ALA A 349 -1.26 -16.45 -29.31
N LEU A 350 -1.69 -16.29 -28.05
CA LEU A 350 -2.98 -16.80 -27.60
C LEU A 350 -4.15 -16.12 -28.34
N SER A 351 -4.06 -14.81 -28.62
CA SER A 351 -5.07 -14.07 -29.37
C SER A 351 -5.26 -14.58 -30.81
N ALA A 352 -4.21 -15.14 -31.42
CA ALA A 352 -4.29 -15.73 -32.75
C ALA A 352 -5.12 -17.03 -32.77
N VAL A 353 -5.21 -17.74 -31.64
CA VAL A 353 -5.94 -19.02 -31.52
C VAL A 353 -7.28 -18.86 -30.78
N ASP A 354 -7.34 -17.95 -29.81
CA ASP A 354 -8.51 -17.70 -28.95
C ASP A 354 -8.48 -16.27 -28.36
N ALA A 355 -8.98 -15.30 -29.14
CA ALA A 355 -8.98 -13.88 -28.76
C ALA A 355 -9.78 -13.57 -27.48
N ALA A 356 -10.91 -14.26 -27.27
CA ALA A 356 -11.74 -14.06 -26.07
C ALA A 356 -10.99 -14.51 -24.82
N ARG A 357 -10.32 -15.67 -24.89
CA ARG A 357 -9.51 -16.19 -23.79
C ARG A 357 -8.28 -15.34 -23.53
N ALA A 358 -7.60 -14.88 -24.58
CA ALA A 358 -6.47 -13.97 -24.45
C ALA A 358 -6.86 -12.67 -23.75
N THR A 359 -8.02 -12.10 -24.09
CA THR A 359 -8.56 -10.90 -23.44
C THR A 359 -8.85 -11.14 -21.95
N GLU A 360 -9.48 -12.25 -21.61
CA GLU A 360 -9.76 -12.61 -20.21
C GLU A 360 -8.46 -12.74 -19.40
N ARG A 361 -7.47 -13.45 -19.95
CA ARG A 361 -6.18 -13.69 -19.31
C ARG A 361 -5.35 -12.42 -19.18
N ALA A 362 -5.27 -11.60 -20.22
CA ALA A 362 -4.55 -10.32 -20.20
C ALA A 362 -5.12 -9.37 -19.14
N LYS A 363 -6.45 -9.29 -19.03
CA LYS A 363 -7.12 -8.50 -17.99
C LYS A 363 -6.75 -9.00 -16.59
N ARG A 364 -6.72 -10.31 -16.38
CA ARG A 364 -6.31 -10.88 -15.08
C ARG A 364 -4.84 -10.56 -14.76
N ALA A 365 -3.96 -10.75 -15.75
CA ALA A 365 -2.54 -10.44 -15.63
C ALA A 365 -2.26 -8.94 -15.40
N SER A 366 -3.08 -8.05 -15.97
CA SER A 366 -2.99 -6.60 -15.72
C SER A 366 -3.48 -6.25 -14.31
N GLU A 367 -4.53 -6.92 -13.81
CA GLU A 367 -5.04 -6.74 -12.43
C GLU A 367 -4.02 -7.19 -11.36
N THR A 368 -3.18 -8.19 -11.66
CA THR A 368 -2.14 -8.70 -10.75
C THR A 368 -0.80 -7.96 -10.83
N SER A 369 -0.53 -7.24 -11.93
CA SER A 369 0.73 -6.50 -12.10
C SER A 369 0.78 -5.21 -11.27
N ALA A 370 1.92 -4.96 -10.63
CA ALA A 370 2.16 -3.77 -9.82
C ALA A 370 2.71 -2.57 -10.63
N SER A 371 3.18 -2.79 -11.87
CA SER A 371 3.72 -1.76 -12.73
C SER A 371 2.64 -1.18 -13.66
N PRO A 372 2.25 0.11 -13.54
CA PRO A 372 1.20 0.70 -14.36
C PRO A 372 1.44 0.58 -15.86
N GLN A 373 2.69 0.74 -16.30
CA GLN A 373 3.07 0.63 -17.72
C GLN A 373 2.86 -0.80 -18.25
N VAL A 374 3.21 -1.82 -17.45
CA VAL A 374 3.00 -3.22 -17.81
C VAL A 374 1.51 -3.51 -17.93
N ARG A 375 0.67 -2.99 -17.02
CA ARG A 375 -0.79 -3.18 -17.11
C ARG A 375 -1.36 -2.68 -18.44
N VAL A 376 -1.03 -1.44 -18.82
CA VAL A 376 -1.52 -0.81 -20.06
C VAL A 376 -1.10 -1.63 -21.28
N VAL A 377 0.17 -2.04 -21.33
CA VAL A 377 0.71 -2.82 -22.45
C VAL A 377 0.07 -4.21 -22.55
N LEU A 378 -0.19 -4.90 -21.42
CA LEU A 378 -0.90 -6.18 -21.44
C LEU A 378 -2.35 -6.02 -21.93
N GLU A 379 -3.03 -4.94 -21.54
CA GLU A 379 -4.39 -4.63 -22.00
C GLU A 379 -4.42 -4.33 -23.51
N HIS A 380 -3.50 -3.49 -24.01
CA HIS A 380 -3.39 -3.17 -25.46
C HIS A 380 -2.96 -4.38 -26.30
N ALA A 381 -2.12 -5.27 -25.76
CA ALA A 381 -1.75 -6.51 -26.43
C ALA A 381 -2.97 -7.40 -26.71
N ALA A 382 -3.94 -7.43 -25.79
CA ALA A 382 -5.16 -8.22 -25.96
C ALA A 382 -6.13 -7.62 -26.99
N THR A 383 -6.22 -6.29 -27.10
CA THR A 383 -7.05 -5.63 -28.12
C THR A 383 -6.40 -5.63 -29.50
N GLY A 384 -5.11 -5.98 -29.58
CA GLY A 384 -4.33 -5.97 -30.82
C GLY A 384 -3.77 -4.58 -31.18
N GLU A 385 -4.07 -3.56 -30.39
CA GLU A 385 -3.68 -2.15 -30.53
C GLU A 385 -2.32 -1.87 -29.85
N LEU A 386 -1.37 -2.78 -30.01
CA LEU A 386 -0.07 -2.67 -29.36
C LEU A 386 0.80 -1.64 -30.08
N ASP A 387 1.10 -0.52 -29.40
CA ASP A 387 2.06 0.47 -29.86
C ASP A 387 3.50 0.06 -29.54
N GLU A 388 4.39 0.30 -30.51
CA GLU A 388 5.80 -0.07 -30.47
C GLU A 388 6.57 0.70 -29.37
N HIS A 389 6.29 2.00 -29.25
CA HIS A 389 6.95 2.87 -28.28
C HIS A 389 6.45 2.59 -26.85
N GLU A 390 5.17 2.26 -26.67
CA GLU A 390 4.64 1.82 -25.37
C GLU A 390 5.28 0.52 -24.87
N LEU A 391 5.42 -0.47 -25.77
CA LEU A 391 6.07 -1.73 -25.45
C LEU A 391 7.54 -1.51 -25.05
N GLU A 392 8.28 -0.70 -25.82
CA GLU A 392 9.68 -0.40 -25.53
C GLU A 392 9.82 0.37 -24.21
N ALA A 393 8.95 1.34 -23.93
CA ALA A 393 8.94 2.06 -22.66
C ALA A 393 8.66 1.14 -21.46
N ALA A 394 7.72 0.20 -21.58
CA ALA A 394 7.43 -0.78 -20.55
C ALA A 394 8.61 -1.75 -20.33
N ALA A 395 9.23 -2.24 -21.42
CA ALA A 395 10.39 -3.11 -21.37
C ALA A 395 11.61 -2.38 -20.76
N ALA A 396 11.89 -1.15 -21.17
CA ALA A 396 12.97 -0.33 -20.61
C ALA A 396 12.76 -0.05 -19.11
N SER A 397 11.53 0.25 -18.71
CA SER A 397 11.15 0.43 -17.30
C SER A 397 11.36 -0.83 -16.47
N GLN A 398 11.11 -2.01 -17.04
CA GLN A 398 11.40 -3.30 -16.37
C GLN A 398 12.91 -3.56 -16.29
N ARG A 399 13.65 -3.34 -17.39
CA ARG A 399 15.11 -3.53 -17.44
C ARG A 399 15.85 -2.61 -16.48
N ALA A 400 15.47 -1.33 -16.38
CA ALA A 400 16.08 -0.37 -15.46
C ALA A 400 15.87 -0.72 -13.96
N ARG A 401 15.00 -1.68 -13.65
CA ARG A 401 14.70 -2.12 -12.27
C ARG A 401 15.43 -3.40 -11.86
N ARG A 402 15.86 -4.21 -12.83
CA ARG A 402 16.74 -5.37 -12.62
C ARG A 402 18.17 -4.86 -12.46
#